data_AF-A0A9R0TUH7-F1
#
_entry.id   AF-A0A9R0TUH7-F1
#
_cell.length_a   1.000
_cell.length_b   1.000
_cell.length_c   1.000
_cell.angle_alpha   90.00
_cell.angle_beta   90.00
_cell.angle_gamma   90.00
#
_symmetry.space_group_name_H-M   'P 1'
#
loop_
_entity.id
_entity.type
_entity.pdbx_description
1 polymer ?
#
loop_
_entity_poly.entity_id
_entity_poly.type
_entity_poly.pdbx_seq_one_letter_code
_entity_poly.pdbx_strand_id
1 'polypeptide(L)'
;MNCTVNDVLVGATSAALSRYFFRKSGANNTSKICLRSILLVDTRPPTSLQTYVDMIDSGKSNDVDWGNQLGYILLPFHLAMHDDPLAYVRKAKKTVDRKKSSLEVIFTCKMGESFLKMFGLKAGAFIFGRMFANTTLAFSNLVGPSEQIEFYGHPVVFIAPSVYGAPQVIGAKRKEYDPKHQKTTCACLIYHFVI
;
A
#
# COMPACT_ATOMS: atom_id res chain seq x y z
N MET A 1 -22.82 3.31 6.47
CA MET A 1 -21.35 3.43 6.71
C MET A 1 -20.69 3.58 5.34
N ASN A 2 -20.25 4.78 4.93
CA ASN A 2 -19.56 4.97 3.64
C ASN A 2 -18.08 4.55 3.78
N CYS A 3 -17.80 3.26 3.89
CA CYS A 3 -16.43 2.75 4.06
C CYS A 3 -15.88 2.23 2.74
N THR A 4 -14.60 2.49 2.45
CA THR A 4 -13.90 1.83 1.35
C THR A 4 -13.49 0.42 1.75
N VAL A 5 -13.24 -0.45 0.78
CA VAL A 5 -12.76 -1.82 1.05
C VAL A 5 -11.42 -1.81 1.78
N ASN A 6 -10.57 -0.80 1.54
CA ASN A 6 -9.31 -0.63 2.27
C ASN A 6 -9.55 -0.38 3.77
N ASP A 7 -10.56 0.42 4.13
CA ASP A 7 -10.90 0.69 5.52
C ASP A 7 -11.41 -0.57 6.23
N VAL A 8 -12.17 -1.39 5.49
CA VAL A 8 -12.64 -2.70 5.97
C VAL A 8 -11.49 -3.66 6.17
N LEU A 9 -10.55 -3.74 5.23
CA LEU A 9 -9.37 -4.62 5.31
C LEU A 9 -8.51 -4.26 6.53
N VAL A 10 -8.17 -2.97 6.69
CA VAL A 10 -7.42 -2.46 7.85
C VAL A 10 -8.17 -2.78 9.16
N GLY A 11 -9.49 -2.56 9.20
CA GLY A 11 -10.32 -2.87 10.37
C GLY A 11 -10.36 -4.37 10.70
N ALA A 12 -10.54 -5.22 9.70
CA ALA A 12 -10.58 -6.67 9.85
C ALA A 12 -9.24 -7.23 10.33
N THR A 13 -8.12 -6.76 9.78
CA THR A 13 -6.78 -7.15 10.25
C THR A 13 -6.56 -6.70 11.69
N SER A 14 -7.00 -5.49 12.07
CA SER A 14 -6.94 -5.02 13.46
C SER A 14 -7.74 -5.90 14.41
N ALA A 15 -8.94 -6.33 14.02
CA ALA A 15 -9.79 -7.21 14.80
C ALA A 15 -9.16 -8.60 14.97
N ALA A 16 -8.66 -9.18 13.87
CA ALA A 16 -8.01 -10.49 13.87
C ALA A 16 -6.76 -10.51 14.76
N LEU A 17 -5.89 -9.51 14.63
CA LEU A 17 -4.68 -9.40 15.44
C LEU A 17 -4.98 -9.18 16.92
N SER A 18 -5.96 -8.33 17.24
CA SER A 18 -6.38 -8.09 18.63
C SER A 18 -6.89 -9.39 19.25
N ARG A 19 -7.79 -10.10 18.56
CA ARG A 19 -8.34 -11.38 19.04
C ARG A 19 -7.27 -12.45 19.21
N TYR A 20 -6.37 -12.59 18.25
CA TYR A 20 -5.27 -13.55 18.34
C TYR A 20 -4.34 -13.23 19.51
N PHE A 21 -3.95 -11.96 19.66
CA PHE A 21 -3.05 -11.53 20.72
C PHE A 21 -3.63 -11.78 22.12
N PHE A 22 -4.86 -11.32 22.40
CA PHE A 22 -5.47 -11.49 23.72
C PHE A 22 -5.78 -12.96 24.02
N ARG A 23 -6.17 -13.76 23.02
CA ARG A 23 -6.35 -15.21 23.18
C ARG A 23 -5.06 -15.91 23.58
N LYS A 24 -3.92 -15.50 23.02
CA LYS A 24 -2.61 -16.13 23.31
C LYS A 24 -1.97 -15.60 24.58
N SER A 25 -2.12 -14.31 24.85
CA SER A 25 -1.47 -13.62 25.98
C SER A 25 -2.18 -13.90 27.31
N GLY A 26 -3.47 -14.20 27.29
CA GLY A 26 -4.28 -14.30 28.52
C GLY A 26 -4.40 -12.97 29.29
N ALA A 27 -3.80 -11.90 28.78
CA ALA A 27 -3.84 -10.58 29.36
C ALA A 27 -5.22 -9.97 29.23
N ASN A 28 -5.69 -9.35 30.32
CA ASN A 28 -6.90 -8.54 30.32
C ASN A 28 -6.68 -7.29 29.43
N ASN A 29 -7.77 -6.62 29.04
CA ASN A 29 -7.84 -5.49 28.10
C ASN A 29 -6.99 -4.24 28.44
N THR A 30 -6.07 -4.32 29.40
CA THR A 30 -5.32 -3.21 30.00
C THR A 30 -3.97 -2.94 29.32
N SER A 31 -3.42 -3.86 28.53
CA SER A 31 -2.16 -3.63 27.81
C SER A 31 -2.40 -2.79 26.53
N LYS A 32 -2.03 -1.50 26.57
CA LYS A 32 -2.06 -0.61 25.39
C LYS A 32 -0.89 -0.92 24.46
N ILE A 33 -0.99 -2.03 23.72
CA ILE A 33 0.02 -2.37 22.71
C ILE A 33 -0.35 -1.69 21.39
N CYS A 34 0.63 -1.00 20.81
CA CYS A 34 0.50 -0.34 19.52
C CYS A 34 1.44 -0.99 18.52
N LEU A 35 0.87 -1.62 17.49
CA LEU A 35 1.62 -2.11 16.33
C LEU A 35 1.75 -0.99 15.30
N ARG A 36 2.90 -0.90 14.66
CA ARG A 36 3.12 0.04 13.55
C ARG A 36 2.84 -0.66 12.23
N SER A 37 1.96 -0.07 11.45
CA SER A 37 1.63 -0.51 10.11
C SER A 37 2.01 0.56 9.10
N ILE A 38 2.29 0.12 7.88
CA ILE A 38 2.45 0.99 6.72
C ILE A 38 1.35 0.73 5.70
N LEU A 39 0.79 1.79 5.14
CA LEU A 39 -0.11 1.72 3.99
C LEU A 39 0.56 2.43 2.82
N LEU A 40 0.92 1.67 1.80
CA LEU A 40 1.50 2.18 0.56
C LEU A 40 0.40 2.72 -0.33
N VAL A 41 0.61 3.95 -0.83
CA VAL A 41 -0.36 4.69 -1.65
C VAL A 41 0.35 5.19 -2.89
N ASP A 42 -0.26 4.98 -4.05
CA ASP A 42 0.20 5.61 -5.28
C ASP A 42 -0.11 7.11 -5.22
N THR A 43 0.91 7.95 -5.41
CA THR A 43 0.72 9.41 -5.50
C THR A 43 0.54 9.88 -6.92
N ARG A 44 0.68 9.00 -7.91
CA ARG A 44 0.47 9.35 -9.30
C ARG A 44 -0.97 9.83 -9.52
N PRO A 45 -1.19 10.90 -10.30
CA PRO A 45 -2.53 11.20 -10.78
C PRO A 45 -3.09 9.97 -11.52
N PRO A 46 -4.39 9.65 -11.37
CA PRO A 46 -4.99 8.53 -12.08
C PRO A 46 -5.10 8.87 -13.57
N THR A 47 -4.01 8.72 -14.30
CA THR A 47 -3.93 8.91 -15.75
C THR A 47 -4.13 7.55 -16.42
N SER A 48 -4.94 7.52 -17.49
CA SER A 48 -5.18 6.29 -18.25
C SER A 48 -3.89 5.80 -18.92
N LEU A 49 -3.79 4.49 -19.13
CA LEU A 49 -2.66 3.90 -19.88
C LEU A 49 -2.62 4.50 -21.29
N GLN A 50 -3.79 4.72 -21.88
CA GLN A 50 -3.97 5.36 -23.19
C GLN A 50 -3.30 6.74 -23.28
N THR A 51 -3.39 7.58 -22.25
CA THR A 51 -2.72 8.89 -22.23
C THR A 51 -1.18 8.76 -22.29
N TYR A 52 -0.62 7.71 -21.70
CA TYR A 52 0.81 7.44 -21.79
C TYR A 52 1.22 6.95 -23.19
N VAL A 53 0.41 6.09 -23.81
CA VAL A 53 0.61 5.65 -25.19
C VAL A 53 0.56 6.85 -26.14
N ASP A 54 -0.44 7.71 -26.00
CA ASP A 54 -0.58 8.92 -26.82
C ASP A 54 0.61 9.88 -26.66
N MET A 55 1.17 10.02 -25.45
CA MET A 55 2.37 10.83 -25.21
C MET A 55 3.63 10.22 -25.86
N ILE A 56 3.74 8.90 -25.91
CA ILE A 56 4.83 8.20 -26.58
C ILE A 56 4.71 8.37 -28.10
N ASP A 57 3.52 8.10 -28.66
CA ASP A 57 3.26 8.15 -30.09
C ASP A 57 3.34 9.59 -30.65
N SER A 58 3.02 10.59 -29.84
CA SER A 58 3.15 12.01 -30.20
C SER A 58 4.58 12.57 -30.06
N GLY A 59 5.58 11.73 -29.73
CA GLY A 59 6.98 12.14 -29.59
C GLY A 59 7.29 12.91 -28.30
N LYS A 60 6.37 12.93 -27.34
CA LYS A 60 6.53 13.54 -26.01
C LYS A 60 6.92 12.51 -24.94
N SER A 61 7.73 11.53 -25.31
CA SER A 61 8.17 10.45 -24.42
C SER A 61 8.91 10.94 -23.17
N ASN A 62 9.49 12.16 -23.21
CA ASN A 62 10.16 12.79 -22.08
C ASN A 62 9.20 13.34 -21.02
N ASP A 63 7.94 13.60 -21.38
CA ASP A 63 6.89 14.06 -20.45
C ASP A 63 6.20 12.88 -19.74
N VAL A 64 6.50 11.65 -20.17
CA VAL A 64 6.01 10.42 -19.53
C VAL A 64 6.79 10.21 -18.24
N ASP A 65 6.07 10.27 -17.12
CA ASP A 65 6.62 9.95 -15.80
C ASP A 65 6.82 8.42 -15.71
N TRP A 66 8.05 7.94 -15.89
CA TRP A 66 8.40 6.52 -15.84
C TRP A 66 8.64 6.06 -14.39
N GLY A 67 8.02 4.94 -13.99
CA GLY A 67 8.20 4.31 -12.67
C GLY A 67 7.15 4.68 -11.61
N ASN A 68 7.15 3.98 -10.48
CA ASN A 68 6.09 4.16 -9.46
C ASN A 68 6.42 5.31 -8.50
N GLN A 69 5.53 6.29 -8.37
CA GLN A 69 5.59 7.30 -7.31
C GLN A 69 4.80 6.80 -6.11
N LEU A 70 5.51 6.21 -5.15
CA LEU A 70 4.90 5.61 -3.97
C LEU A 70 5.13 6.50 -2.74
N GLY A 71 4.03 7.00 -2.20
CA GLY A 71 3.98 7.53 -0.84
C GLY A 71 3.58 6.43 0.14
N TYR A 72 3.76 6.71 1.43
CA TYR A 72 3.27 5.81 2.47
C TYR A 72 2.67 6.56 3.66
N ILE A 73 1.75 5.87 4.33
CA ILE A 73 1.11 6.34 5.56
C ILE A 73 1.50 5.41 6.69
N LEU A 74 1.97 5.98 7.80
CA LEU A 74 2.16 5.24 9.05
C LEU A 74 0.85 5.18 9.83
N LEU A 75 0.31 3.97 9.94
CA LEU A 75 -0.92 3.67 10.66
C LEU A 75 -0.61 3.04 12.03
N PRO A 76 -1.00 3.67 13.15
CA PRO A 76 -0.92 3.05 14.47
C PRO A 76 -2.09 2.09 14.68
N PHE A 77 -1.78 0.82 14.94
CA PHE A 77 -2.74 -0.23 15.27
C PHE A 77 -2.75 -0.47 16.78
N HIS A 78 -3.75 0.09 17.44
CA HIS A 78 -3.96 -0.16 18.86
C HIS A 78 -4.72 -1.48 19.04
N LEU A 79 -4.05 -2.49 19.60
CA LEU A 79 -4.69 -3.75 19.95
C LEU A 79 -5.64 -3.50 21.11
N ALA A 80 -6.92 -3.75 20.89
CA ALA A 80 -7.97 -3.59 21.90
C ALA A 80 -9.09 -4.59 21.61
N MET A 81 -9.74 -5.09 22.65
CA MET A 81 -11.01 -5.80 22.50
C MET A 81 -12.16 -4.81 22.42
N HIS A 82 -13.03 -5.03 21.45
CA HIS A 82 -14.28 -4.31 21.28
C HIS A 82 -15.40 -5.34 21.18
N ASP A 83 -16.50 -5.10 21.89
CA ASP A 83 -17.69 -5.95 21.84
C ASP A 83 -18.38 -5.87 20.47
N ASP A 84 -18.44 -4.66 19.90
CA ASP A 84 -18.91 -4.43 18.54
C ASP A 84 -17.78 -4.68 17.51
N PRO A 85 -17.89 -5.70 16.62
CA PRO A 85 -16.89 -5.96 15.60
C PRO A 85 -16.76 -4.82 14.57
N LEU A 86 -17.81 -4.01 14.36
CA LEU A 86 -17.74 -2.86 13.46
C LEU A 86 -16.98 -1.68 14.07
N ALA A 87 -16.74 -1.67 15.38
CA ALA A 87 -15.95 -0.65 16.04
C ALA A 87 -14.52 -0.59 15.49
N TYR A 88 -13.94 -1.74 15.15
CA TYR A 88 -12.62 -1.81 14.50
C TYR A 88 -12.61 -1.09 13.16
N VAL A 89 -13.64 -1.31 12.33
CA VAL A 89 -13.75 -0.68 11.00
C VAL A 89 -14.00 0.82 11.13
N ARG A 90 -14.87 1.26 12.05
CA ARG A 90 -15.11 2.70 12.30
C ARG A 90 -13.83 3.41 12.74
N LYS A 91 -13.06 2.79 13.63
CA LYS A 91 -11.78 3.32 14.12
C LYS A 91 -10.71 3.34 13.03
N ALA A 92 -10.58 2.25 12.26
CA ALA A 92 -9.68 2.16 11.13
C ALA A 92 -9.97 3.28 10.12
N LYS A 93 -11.23 3.42 9.72
CA LYS A 93 -11.69 4.49 8.82
C LYS A 93 -11.32 5.87 9.35
N LYS A 94 -11.65 6.20 10.62
CA LYS A 94 -11.33 7.51 11.20
C LYS A 94 -9.82 7.81 11.17
N THR A 95 -8.99 6.82 11.46
CA THR A 95 -7.53 6.97 11.43
C THR A 95 -7.02 7.15 10.00
N VAL A 96 -7.51 6.32 9.07
CA VAL A 96 -7.13 6.37 7.65
C VAL A 96 -7.56 7.68 7.02
N ASP A 97 -8.81 8.11 7.22
CA ASP A 97 -9.33 9.38 6.68
C ASP A 97 -8.51 10.58 7.18
N ARG A 98 -8.20 10.62 8.48
CA ARG A 98 -7.34 11.65 9.06
C ARG A 98 -5.92 11.66 8.46
N LYS A 99 -5.39 10.49 8.15
CA LYS A 99 -4.06 10.31 7.56
C LYS A 99 -4.03 10.51 6.05
N LYS A 100 -5.16 10.32 5.36
CA LYS A 100 -5.35 10.67 3.96
C LYS A 100 -5.52 12.18 3.80
N SER A 101 -6.20 12.84 4.75
CA SER A 101 -6.35 14.30 4.78
C SER A 101 -5.08 15.02 5.24
N SER A 102 -4.08 14.30 5.77
CA SER A 102 -2.78 14.89 6.05
C SER A 102 -1.92 14.90 4.78
N LEU A 103 -0.98 15.86 4.70
CA LEU A 103 0.02 15.90 3.63
C LEU A 103 1.10 14.82 3.77
N GLU A 104 0.89 13.80 4.62
CA GLU A 104 1.89 12.77 4.94
C GLU A 104 2.29 11.95 3.71
N VAL A 105 1.33 11.62 2.83
CA VAL A 105 1.61 10.86 1.61
C VAL A 105 2.51 11.68 0.66
N ILE A 106 2.18 12.95 0.45
CA ILE A 106 2.93 13.86 -0.42
C ILE A 106 4.32 14.12 0.17
N PHE A 107 4.38 14.37 1.48
CA PHE A 107 5.62 14.61 2.21
C PHE A 107 6.55 13.40 2.14
N THR A 108 6.05 12.19 2.38
CA THR A 108 6.87 10.96 2.35
C THR A 108 7.38 10.64 0.94
N CYS A 109 6.57 10.86 -0.10
CA CYS A 109 7.01 10.72 -1.49
C CYS A 109 8.15 11.70 -1.82
N LYS A 110 7.94 13.00 -1.57
CA LYS A 110 8.93 14.05 -1.87
C LYS A 110 10.20 13.93 -1.05
N MET A 111 10.05 13.62 0.24
CA MET A 111 11.18 13.36 1.11
C MET A 111 11.99 12.16 0.61
N GLY A 112 11.33 11.12 0.10
CA GLY A 112 12.03 9.97 -0.46
C GLY A 112 12.78 10.25 -1.75
N GLU A 113 12.17 10.97 -2.68
CA GLU A 113 12.85 11.47 -3.89
C GLU A 113 14.10 12.30 -3.51
N SER A 114 13.97 13.21 -2.55
CA SER A 114 15.08 14.04 -2.06
C SER A 114 16.18 13.20 -1.40
N PHE A 115 15.83 12.22 -0.57
CA PHE A 115 16.81 11.33 0.05
C PHE A 115 17.58 10.51 -0.99
N LEU A 116 16.89 9.98 -2.00
CA LEU A 116 17.53 9.22 -3.08
C LEU A 116 18.45 10.11 -3.92
N LYS A 117 18.04 11.36 -4.20
CA LYS A 117 18.87 12.34 -4.93
C LYS A 117 20.10 12.79 -4.14
N MET A 118 19.97 13.05 -2.83
CA MET A 118 21.07 13.57 -2.02
C MET A 118 22.07 12.49 -1.57
N PHE A 119 21.58 11.33 -1.14
CA PHE A 119 22.43 10.28 -0.55
C PHE A 119 22.71 9.12 -1.51
N GLY A 120 22.09 9.12 -2.68
CA GLY A 120 22.19 8.05 -3.66
C GLY A 120 21.38 6.81 -3.28
N LEU A 121 21.27 5.89 -4.23
CA LEU A 121 20.40 4.71 -4.12
C LEU A 121 20.78 3.79 -2.95
N LYS A 122 22.07 3.60 -2.69
CA LYS A 122 22.57 2.66 -1.66
C LYS A 122 22.22 3.12 -0.24
N ALA A 123 22.45 4.40 0.06
CA ALA A 123 22.13 4.96 1.37
C ALA A 123 20.62 5.16 1.56
N GLY A 124 19.91 5.56 0.51
CA GLY A 124 18.44 5.62 0.53
C GLY A 124 17.82 4.27 0.85
N ALA A 125 18.25 3.19 0.18
CA ALA A 125 17.76 1.84 0.45
C ALA A 125 18.07 1.38 1.88
N PHE A 126 19.22 1.74 2.44
CA PHE A 126 19.53 1.43 3.84
C PHE A 126 18.55 2.13 4.81
N ILE A 127 18.28 3.42 4.60
CA ILE A 127 17.35 4.21 5.44
C ILE A 127 15.93 3.65 5.33
N PHE A 128 15.45 3.45 4.10
CA PHE A 128 14.12 2.88 3.87
C PHE A 128 14.01 1.47 4.41
N GLY A 129 15.00 0.61 4.16
CA GLY A 129 15.05 -0.75 4.70
C GLY A 129 14.95 -0.76 6.22
N ARG A 130 15.69 0.11 6.91
CA ARG A 130 15.62 0.26 8.37
C ARG A 130 14.26 0.77 8.83
N MET A 131 13.66 1.71 8.10
CA MET A 131 12.33 2.22 8.43
C MET A 131 11.27 1.12 8.31
N PHE A 132 11.24 0.41 7.17
CA PHE A 132 10.30 -0.68 6.92
C PHE A 132 10.51 -1.84 7.90
N ALA A 133 11.74 -2.12 8.31
CA ALA A 133 12.02 -3.14 9.32
C ALA A 133 11.42 -2.83 10.71
N ASN A 134 11.14 -1.56 10.99
CA ASN A 134 10.45 -1.14 12.22
C ASN A 134 8.91 -1.12 12.08
N THR A 135 8.37 -1.66 10.97
CA THR A 135 6.93 -1.82 10.75
C THR A 135 6.55 -3.30 10.81
N THR A 136 5.46 -3.61 11.51
CA THR A 136 5.00 -4.98 11.70
C THR A 136 4.12 -5.46 10.54
N LEU A 137 3.31 -4.55 9.98
CA LEU A 137 2.31 -4.85 8.96
C LEU A 137 2.49 -3.92 7.76
N ALA A 138 2.27 -4.45 6.56
CA ALA A 138 2.18 -3.65 5.33
C ALA A 138 0.86 -3.91 4.61
N PHE A 139 0.19 -2.82 4.23
CA PHE A 139 -0.97 -2.81 3.35
C PHE A 139 -0.61 -2.11 2.06
N SER A 140 -1.10 -2.64 0.95
CA SER A 140 -0.88 -2.05 -0.35
C SER A 140 -2.09 -2.29 -1.26
N ASN A 141 -2.52 -1.23 -1.93
CA ASN A 141 -3.67 -1.26 -2.83
C ASN A 141 -3.43 -0.26 -3.96
N LEU A 142 -2.87 -0.73 -5.07
CA LEU A 142 -2.70 0.06 -6.29
C LEU A 142 -3.88 -0.19 -7.22
N VAL A 143 -4.49 0.83 -7.82
CA VAL A 143 -5.54 0.56 -8.82
C VAL A 143 -4.85 -0.01 -10.06
N GLY A 144 -5.31 -1.17 -10.55
CA GLY A 144 -4.76 -1.75 -11.76
C GLY A 144 -5.16 -0.99 -13.02
N PRO A 145 -4.47 -1.23 -14.16
CA PRO A 145 -4.91 -0.73 -15.45
C PRO A 145 -6.38 -1.13 -15.68
N SER A 146 -7.20 -0.17 -16.09
CA SER A 146 -8.60 -0.42 -16.44
C SER A 146 -8.76 -1.04 -17.83
N GLU A 147 -7.72 -0.92 -18.66
CA GLU A 147 -7.66 -1.40 -20.03
C GLU A 147 -7.12 -2.83 -20.10
N GLN A 148 -7.52 -3.57 -21.13
CA GLN A 148 -7.07 -4.94 -21.35
C GLN A 148 -5.59 -4.92 -21.75
N ILE A 149 -4.77 -5.71 -21.03
CA ILE A 149 -3.33 -5.82 -21.30
C ILE A 149 -3.11 -7.02 -22.22
N GLU A 150 -2.35 -6.82 -23.29
CA GLU A 150 -1.92 -7.87 -24.20
C GLU A 150 -0.40 -8.07 -24.12
N PHE A 151 0.02 -9.33 -24.24
CA PHE A 151 1.42 -9.73 -24.31
C PHE A 151 1.63 -10.52 -25.60
N TYR A 152 2.34 -9.93 -26.56
CA TYR A 152 2.56 -10.51 -27.89
C TYR A 152 1.27 -10.98 -28.60
N GLY A 153 0.20 -10.18 -28.53
CA GLY A 153 -1.10 -10.50 -29.14
C GLY A 153 -1.93 -11.52 -28.35
N HIS A 154 -1.48 -11.92 -27.15
CA HIS A 154 -2.27 -12.76 -26.25
C HIS A 154 -2.79 -11.93 -25.06
N PRO A 155 -4.11 -11.93 -24.80
CA PRO A 155 -4.67 -11.18 -23.68
C PRO A 155 -4.19 -11.78 -22.36
N VAL A 156 -3.63 -10.92 -21.51
CA VAL A 156 -3.20 -11.30 -20.16
C VAL A 156 -4.44 -11.36 -19.27
N VAL A 157 -4.83 -12.57 -18.86
CA VAL A 157 -6.04 -12.78 -18.03
C VAL A 157 -5.78 -12.39 -16.56
N PHE A 158 -4.54 -12.50 -16.10
CA PHE A 158 -4.18 -12.34 -14.69
C PHE A 158 -2.71 -11.99 -14.49
N ILE A 159 -2.43 -11.14 -13.50
CA ILE A 159 -1.09 -10.84 -12.99
C ILE A 159 -1.09 -11.08 -11.47
N ALA A 160 -0.16 -11.89 -10.98
CA ALA A 160 0.11 -12.05 -9.55
C ALA A 160 1.52 -11.62 -9.17
N PRO A 161 1.68 -10.45 -8.55
CA PRO A 161 2.96 -10.01 -8.03
C PRO A 161 3.26 -10.68 -6.69
N SER A 162 4.34 -11.45 -6.67
CA SER A 162 4.97 -11.94 -5.45
C SER A 162 5.94 -10.90 -4.92
N VAL A 163 6.03 -10.75 -3.60
CA VAL A 163 7.00 -9.85 -2.94
C VAL A 163 7.90 -10.70 -2.06
N TYR A 164 9.21 -10.51 -2.21
CA TYR A 164 10.25 -11.21 -1.46
C TYR A 164 11.18 -10.19 -0.79
N GLY A 165 11.78 -10.53 0.35
CA GLY A 165 12.73 -9.67 1.07
C GLY A 165 12.10 -8.50 1.85
N ALA A 166 10.78 -8.44 1.93
CA ALA A 166 10.08 -7.46 2.76
C ALA A 166 10.28 -7.78 4.25
N PRO A 167 10.68 -6.82 5.09
CA PRO A 167 10.98 -7.10 6.49
C PRO A 167 9.72 -7.22 7.37
N GLN A 168 8.52 -6.95 6.82
CA GLN A 168 7.27 -7.05 7.56
C GLN A 168 6.85 -8.51 7.75
N VAL A 169 6.33 -8.82 8.95
CA VAL A 169 5.85 -10.17 9.31
C VAL A 169 4.56 -10.51 8.57
N ILE A 170 3.70 -9.51 8.29
CA ILE A 170 2.43 -9.72 7.59
C ILE A 170 2.26 -8.66 6.51
N GLY A 171 2.07 -9.12 5.27
CA GLY A 171 1.68 -8.29 4.13
C GLY A 171 0.25 -8.62 3.69
N ALA A 172 -0.65 -7.63 3.76
CA ALA A 172 -2.00 -7.76 3.23
C ALA A 172 -2.09 -7.05 1.87
N LYS A 173 -2.43 -7.83 0.83
CA LYS A 173 -2.65 -7.32 -0.52
C LYS A 173 -4.10 -7.54 -0.91
N ARG A 174 -4.74 -6.49 -1.43
CA ARG A 174 -6.04 -6.66 -2.08
C ARG A 174 -5.83 -7.16 -3.50
N LYS A 175 -6.63 -8.15 -3.91
CA LYS A 175 -6.79 -8.57 -5.31
C LYS A 175 -8.26 -8.42 -5.64
N GLU A 176 -8.59 -7.65 -6.67
CA GLU A 176 -9.95 -7.54 -7.21
C GLU A 176 -9.95 -8.18 -8.59
N TYR A 177 -10.87 -9.11 -8.82
CA TYR A 177 -11.09 -9.75 -10.12
C TYR A 177 -12.49 -9.33 -10.56
N ASP A 178 -12.55 -8.43 -11.54
CA ASP A 178 -13.79 -8.08 -12.23
C ASP A 178 -13.65 -8.51 -13.70
N PRO A 179 -14.44 -9.51 -14.17
CA PRO A 179 -14.38 -10.01 -15.54
C PRO A 179 -14.88 -8.99 -16.58
N LYS A 180 -15.47 -7.86 -16.18
CA LYS A 180 -15.91 -6.78 -17.08
C LYS A 180 -15.02 -5.54 -17.05
N HIS A 181 -14.24 -5.33 -15.98
CA HIS A 181 -13.25 -4.26 -15.88
C HIS A 181 -12.04 -4.81 -15.14
N GLN A 182 -10.96 -5.08 -15.88
CA GLN A 182 -9.81 -5.83 -15.37
C GLN A 182 -8.92 -5.02 -14.41
N LYS A 183 -9.48 -4.49 -13.31
CA LYS A 183 -8.78 -3.70 -12.29
C LYS A 183 -7.84 -4.57 -11.49
N THR A 184 -6.68 -4.84 -12.07
CA THR A 184 -5.66 -5.71 -11.49
C THR A 184 -4.80 -4.93 -10.51
N THR A 185 -5.23 -4.87 -9.24
CA THR A 185 -4.51 -4.17 -8.19
C THR A 185 -3.22 -4.88 -7.80
N CYS A 186 -2.09 -4.38 -8.31
CA CYS A 186 -0.77 -5.00 -8.15
C CYS A 186 0.22 -4.06 -7.47
N ALA A 187 0.28 -4.08 -6.14
CA ALA A 187 1.48 -3.62 -5.45
C ALA A 187 2.59 -4.67 -5.60
N CYS A 188 3.37 -4.49 -6.65
CA CYS A 188 4.70 -5.06 -6.73
C CYS A 188 5.61 -4.12 -5.93
N LEU A 189 5.89 -4.44 -4.67
CA LEU A 189 7.18 -4.03 -4.09
C LEU A 189 8.24 -4.84 -4.85
N ILE A 190 8.56 -4.38 -6.05
CA ILE A 190 9.79 -4.79 -6.73
C ILE A 190 10.91 -4.16 -5.91
N TYR A 191 11.29 -4.81 -4.82
CA TYR A 191 12.67 -4.76 -4.35
C TYR A 191 13.50 -5.61 -5.31
N HIS A 192 13.50 -5.25 -6.59
CA HIS A 192 14.58 -5.54 -7.49
C HIS A 192 15.13 -4.18 -7.87
N PHE A 193 16.19 -3.82 -7.15
CA PHE A 193 17.28 -3.06 -7.74
C PHE A 193 17.66 -3.76 -9.05
N VAL A 194 17.10 -3.30 -10.17
CA VAL A 194 17.69 -3.57 -11.47
C VAL A 194 18.75 -2.48 -11.64
N ILE A 195 19.99 -2.89 -11.38
CA ILE A 195 21.15 -2.34 -12.10
C ILE A 195 21.11 -2.95 -13.50
#